data_AF-A0A7C2U4W0-F1
#
_entry.id   AF-A0A7C2U4W0-F1
#
_cell.length_a   1.000
_cell.length_b   1.000
_cell.length_c   1.000
_cell.angle_alpha   90.00
_cell.angle_beta   90.00
_cell.angle_gamma   90.00
#
_symmetry.space_group_name_H-M   'P 1'
#
loop_
_entity.id
_entity.type
_entity.pdbx_description
1 polymer ?
#
loop_
_entity_poly.entity_id
_entity_poly.type
_entity_poly.pdbx_seq_one_letter_code
_entity_poly.pdbx_strand_id
1 'polypeptide(L)'
;MPLRPPEGGPPAPHPLAMPRCLPDSRSRFLYAGAVPVSNVTRVLLVGSVLAFGSSNSLASQGTIQSVRGLADMPNTMIRYYEVTGSDVTSINRSIARQRPKPVGGRLAPASTDWTVNVSYDRRTRDGQCQVRDARAIFTATADLPRLADEKALEPAVLRRWRNYVARLEESELATLAFVYSQLGQIEKQVIESSCADAGAAATEAIAGLQIRAAAFEAERRRALPKESAFDLAPEQRQAQAAVCKTLVPTGTRVDTLRLCMSRRDWQKLHESGQQATREMQDKRRVNRPF
;
A
#
# COMPACT_ATOMS: atom_id res chain seq x y z
N MET A 1 -32.32 -80.67 29.07
CA MET A 1 -32.91 -79.48 28.41
C MET A 1 -32.62 -78.25 29.25
N PRO A 2 -31.80 -77.29 28.79
CA PRO A 2 -31.77 -75.96 29.38
C PRO A 2 -32.44 -74.93 28.46
N LEU A 3 -33.27 -74.08 29.06
CA LEU A 3 -34.05 -73.00 28.45
C LEU A 3 -33.13 -71.81 28.10
N ARG A 4 -33.28 -71.28 26.88
CA ARG A 4 -32.67 -70.01 26.43
C ARG A 4 -33.42 -68.82 27.04
N PRO A 5 -32.72 -67.74 27.44
CA PRO A 5 -33.34 -66.45 27.77
C PRO A 5 -33.67 -65.62 26.50
N PRO A 6 -34.62 -64.67 26.58
CA PRO A 6 -35.11 -63.89 25.45
C PRO A 6 -34.20 -62.70 25.09
N GLU A 7 -34.20 -62.37 23.80
CA GLU A 7 -33.47 -61.28 23.15
C GLU A 7 -33.87 -59.89 23.68
N GLY A 8 -32.87 -59.08 24.00
CA GLY A 8 -33.03 -57.68 24.37
C GLY A 8 -33.22 -56.80 23.12
N GLY A 9 -34.32 -56.04 23.09
CA GLY A 9 -34.58 -55.03 22.08
C GLY A 9 -33.67 -53.80 22.19
N PRO A 10 -33.50 -53.03 21.11
CA PRO A 10 -32.59 -51.90 21.04
C PRO A 10 -33.06 -50.71 21.90
N PRO A 11 -32.14 -49.95 22.53
CA PRO A 11 -32.46 -48.79 23.34
C PRO A 11 -32.99 -47.63 22.49
N ALA A 12 -33.97 -46.91 23.04
CA ALA A 12 -34.57 -45.73 22.43
C ALA A 12 -33.54 -44.59 22.23
N PRO A 13 -33.67 -43.78 21.15
CA PRO A 13 -32.79 -42.66 20.89
C PRO A 13 -32.93 -41.56 21.95
N HIS A 14 -31.80 -41.16 22.54
CA HIS A 14 -31.73 -40.03 23.46
C HIS A 14 -32.09 -38.71 22.76
N PRO A 15 -32.84 -37.81 23.41
CA PRO A 15 -33.08 -36.47 22.89
C PRO A 15 -31.76 -35.70 22.81
N LEU A 16 -31.49 -35.13 21.64
CA LEU A 16 -30.34 -34.28 21.37
C LEU A 16 -30.33 -33.09 22.34
N ALA A 17 -29.40 -33.12 23.29
CA ALA A 17 -29.14 -32.00 24.17
C ALA A 17 -28.57 -30.84 23.34
N MET A 18 -29.34 -29.76 23.22
CA MET A 18 -28.89 -28.50 22.64
C MET A 18 -27.59 -28.03 23.31
N PRO A 19 -26.56 -27.61 22.56
CA PRO A 19 -25.32 -27.13 23.13
C PRO A 19 -25.59 -25.87 23.97
N ARG A 20 -25.38 -25.99 25.28
CA ARG A 20 -25.41 -24.85 26.20
C ARG A 20 -24.24 -23.94 25.88
N CYS A 21 -24.53 -22.71 25.45
CA CYS A 21 -23.54 -21.64 25.30
C CYS A 21 -22.86 -21.40 26.67
N LEU A 22 -21.59 -21.75 26.78
CA LEU A 22 -20.76 -21.41 27.94
C LEU A 22 -20.65 -19.88 28.08
N PRO A 23 -20.73 -19.34 29.30
CA PRO A 23 -20.59 -17.92 29.52
C PRO A 23 -19.12 -17.49 29.39
N ASP A 24 -18.96 -16.33 28.74
CA ASP A 24 -17.90 -15.34 28.93
C ASP A 24 -16.45 -15.80 28.73
N SER A 25 -16.06 -15.92 27.46
CA SER A 25 -14.66 -16.00 27.05
C SER A 25 -14.40 -14.95 25.98
N ARG A 26 -13.72 -13.86 26.35
CA ARG A 26 -13.20 -12.86 25.40
C ARG A 26 -12.32 -13.54 24.37
N SER A 27 -12.90 -13.89 23.24
CA SER A 27 -12.22 -14.61 22.17
C SER A 27 -11.39 -13.62 21.37
N ARG A 28 -10.09 -13.52 21.67
CA ARG A 28 -9.13 -12.80 20.82
C ARG A 28 -8.73 -13.71 19.67
N PHE A 29 -9.31 -13.50 18.49
CA PHE A 29 -8.83 -14.12 17.27
C PHE A 29 -7.70 -13.25 16.69
N LEU A 30 -6.46 -13.76 16.74
CA LEU A 30 -5.32 -13.18 16.02
C LEU A 30 -5.31 -13.78 14.62
N TYR A 31 -5.74 -13.03 13.62
CA TYR A 31 -5.70 -13.47 12.22
C TYR A 31 -4.44 -12.91 11.56
N ALA A 32 -3.44 -13.76 11.34
CA ALA A 32 -2.26 -13.45 10.52
C ALA A 32 -2.42 -14.14 9.17
N GLY A 33 -3.20 -13.53 8.26
CA GLY A 33 -3.43 -14.07 6.92
C GLY A 33 -3.22 -13.01 5.85
N ALA A 34 -2.09 -13.09 5.12
CA ALA A 34 -1.91 -12.35 3.88
C ALA A 34 -2.68 -13.08 2.77
N VAL A 35 -3.79 -12.52 2.31
CA VAL A 35 -4.58 -13.12 1.22
C VAL A 35 -4.18 -12.47 -0.11
N PRO A 36 -3.70 -13.23 -1.11
CA PRO A 36 -3.43 -12.70 -2.44
C PRO A 36 -4.73 -12.42 -3.19
N VAL A 37 -4.95 -11.17 -3.58
CA VAL A 37 -6.15 -10.75 -4.33
C VAL A 37 -5.94 -11.02 -5.83
N SER A 38 -6.73 -11.92 -6.43
CA SER A 38 -6.77 -12.15 -7.88
C SER A 38 -8.19 -12.03 -8.44
N ASN A 39 -8.27 -11.28 -9.56
CA ASN A 39 -9.37 -11.10 -10.52
C ASN A 39 -10.72 -10.56 -10.02
N VAL A 40 -10.96 -9.28 -10.36
CA VAL A 40 -12.25 -8.58 -10.20
C VAL A 40 -13.05 -8.68 -11.50
N THR A 41 -14.20 -9.35 -11.43
CA THR A 41 -15.25 -9.36 -12.45
C THR A 41 -15.98 -8.01 -12.45
N ARG A 42 -16.05 -7.33 -13.61
CA ARG A 42 -16.80 -6.09 -13.80
C ARG A 42 -18.31 -6.37 -13.84
N VAL A 43 -19.05 -5.85 -12.86
CA VAL A 43 -20.52 -5.77 -12.89
C VAL A 43 -20.92 -4.38 -13.42
N LEU A 44 -21.70 -4.36 -14.51
CA LEU A 44 -22.35 -3.16 -15.05
C LEU A 44 -23.69 -2.97 -14.32
N LEU A 45 -23.86 -1.84 -13.62
CA LEU A 45 -25.14 -1.42 -13.05
C LEU A 45 -25.72 -0.26 -13.88
N VAL A 46 -26.93 -0.47 -14.39
CA VAL A 46 -27.81 0.53 -15.02
C VAL A 46 -28.92 0.84 -14.02
N GLY A 47 -29.24 2.11 -13.77
CA GLY A 47 -30.54 2.46 -13.22
C GLY A 47 -30.65 3.75 -12.39
N SER A 48 -31.43 4.67 -12.95
CA SER A 48 -32.47 5.51 -12.31
C SER A 48 -32.10 6.53 -11.22
N VAL A 49 -32.28 7.80 -11.58
CA VAL A 49 -32.24 8.98 -10.70
C VAL A 49 -33.64 9.23 -10.13
N LEU A 50 -33.80 9.12 -8.81
CA LEU A 50 -34.95 9.68 -8.07
C LEU A 50 -34.43 10.73 -7.09
N ALA A 51 -34.93 11.95 -7.24
CA ALA A 51 -34.61 13.09 -6.39
C ALA A 51 -35.45 13.05 -5.11
N PHE A 52 -34.80 12.91 -3.96
CA PHE A 52 -35.41 13.12 -2.65
C PHE A 52 -34.63 14.19 -1.88
N GLY A 53 -35.33 15.28 -1.56
CA GLY A 53 -34.85 16.30 -0.62
C GLY A 53 -35.06 15.83 0.81
N SER A 54 -34.02 15.90 1.63
CA SER A 54 -34.12 15.72 3.08
C SER A 54 -33.08 16.57 3.78
N SER A 55 -33.55 17.62 4.45
CA SER A 55 -32.77 18.48 5.34
C SER A 55 -32.57 17.78 6.68
N ASN A 56 -31.49 17.01 6.82
CA ASN A 56 -31.10 16.44 8.11
C ASN A 56 -29.97 17.25 8.73
N SER A 57 -30.32 17.98 9.80
CA SER A 57 -29.39 18.61 10.74
C SER A 57 -28.51 17.55 11.39
N LEU A 58 -27.22 17.52 11.04
CA LEU A 58 -26.21 16.69 11.69
C LEU A 58 -25.60 17.45 12.87
N ALA A 59 -26.16 17.19 14.05
CA ALA A 59 -25.58 17.53 15.34
C ALA A 59 -24.36 16.64 15.67
N SER A 60 -23.38 17.26 16.33
CA SER A 60 -22.23 16.63 17.00
C SER A 60 -21.23 15.89 16.10
N GLN A 61 -20.56 16.64 15.23
CA GLN A 61 -19.24 16.25 14.75
C GLN A 61 -18.26 16.35 15.94
N GLY A 62 -17.97 15.23 16.59
CA GLY A 62 -16.80 15.13 17.46
C GLY A 62 -15.61 15.65 16.67
N THR A 63 -14.87 16.59 17.25
CA THR A 63 -13.72 17.24 16.63
C THR A 63 -12.72 16.15 16.27
N ILE A 64 -12.74 15.70 15.02
CA ILE A 64 -11.65 14.91 14.46
C ILE A 64 -10.47 15.85 14.55
N GLN A 65 -9.60 15.64 15.56
CA GLN A 65 -8.32 16.32 15.62
C GLN A 65 -7.69 16.09 14.25
N SER A 66 -7.43 17.18 13.53
CA SER A 66 -6.80 17.09 12.23
C SER A 66 -5.45 16.43 12.44
N VAL A 67 -5.31 15.20 11.95
CA VAL A 67 -4.03 14.48 11.95
C VAL A 67 -3.08 15.33 11.12
N ARG A 68 -2.08 15.96 11.76
CA ARG A 68 -1.19 16.93 11.10
C ARG A 68 0.00 16.26 10.44
N GLY A 69 0.40 15.09 10.95
CA GLY A 69 1.50 14.30 10.43
C GLY A 69 1.38 12.82 10.78
N LEU A 70 2.31 12.00 10.30
CA LEU A 70 2.33 10.56 10.60
C LEU A 70 2.47 10.28 12.10
N ALA A 71 3.14 11.17 12.84
CA ALA A 71 3.31 11.04 14.29
C ALA A 71 1.99 11.15 15.08
N ASP A 72 0.98 11.82 14.51
CA ASP A 72 -0.34 11.97 15.14
C ASP A 72 -1.27 10.78 14.82
N MET A 73 -0.83 9.87 13.95
CA MET A 73 -1.64 8.73 13.52
C MET A 73 -1.70 7.66 14.62
N PRO A 74 -2.89 7.22 15.07
CA PRO A 74 -3.00 6.25 16.15
C PRO A 74 -2.28 4.93 15.84
N ASN A 75 -1.56 4.40 16.84
CA ASN A 75 -0.84 3.13 16.77
C ASN A 75 0.07 2.99 15.54
N THR A 76 0.70 4.09 15.13
CA THR A 76 1.59 4.13 13.97
C THR A 76 3.04 4.31 14.44
N MET A 77 3.94 3.47 13.93
CA MET A 77 5.38 3.55 14.17
C MET A 77 6.10 4.08 12.94
N ILE A 78 6.90 5.14 13.09
CA ILE A 78 7.75 5.63 12.01
C ILE A 78 9.13 4.98 12.15
N ARG A 79 9.58 4.29 11.10
CA ARG A 79 10.94 3.75 10.98
C ARG A 79 11.71 4.59 9.98
N TYR A 80 12.95 4.92 10.34
CA TYR A 80 13.85 5.61 9.44
C TYR A 80 14.93 4.67 8.92
N TYR A 81 15.23 4.77 7.62
CA TYR A 81 16.43 4.17 7.05
C TYR A 81 17.41 5.25 6.61
N GLU A 82 18.69 4.98 6.83
CA GLU A 82 19.75 5.97 6.61
C GLU A 82 20.06 6.14 5.12
N VAL A 83 20.14 7.41 4.71
CA VAL A 83 20.48 7.85 3.37
C VAL A 83 21.76 8.69 3.43
N THR A 84 22.71 8.37 2.56
CA THR A 84 24.01 9.05 2.47
C THR A 84 24.17 9.73 1.12
N GLY A 85 24.88 10.85 1.08
CA GLY A 85 25.21 11.56 -0.16
C GLY A 85 25.23 13.07 0.05
N SER A 86 26.04 13.77 -0.74
CA SER A 86 26.18 15.23 -0.68
C SER A 86 25.47 15.95 -1.84
N ASP A 87 24.94 15.18 -2.80
CA ASP A 87 24.29 15.69 -4.01
C ASP A 87 23.06 14.84 -4.37
N VAL A 88 22.22 15.39 -5.25
CA VAL A 88 20.96 14.78 -5.73
C VAL A 88 21.16 13.35 -6.23
N THR A 89 22.23 13.11 -6.99
CA THR A 89 22.49 11.81 -7.62
C THR A 89 22.95 10.78 -6.60
N SER A 90 23.86 11.15 -5.70
CA SER A 90 24.33 10.25 -4.64
C SER A 90 23.23 9.90 -3.63
N ILE A 91 22.39 10.87 -3.25
CA ILE A 91 21.21 10.67 -2.40
C ILE A 91 20.21 9.69 -3.03
N ASN A 92 19.83 9.90 -4.30
CA ASN A 92 18.92 8.99 -5.01
C ASN A 92 19.47 7.56 -5.10
N ARG A 93 20.78 7.42 -5.35
CA ARG A 93 21.43 6.11 -5.38
C ARG A 93 21.38 5.45 -4.00
N SER A 94 21.54 6.22 -2.93
CA SER A 94 21.44 5.71 -1.57
C SER A 94 20.01 5.28 -1.22
N ILE A 95 18.99 6.07 -1.55
CA ILE A 95 17.58 5.67 -1.40
C ILE A 95 17.31 4.34 -2.12
N ALA A 96 17.72 4.23 -3.38
CA ALA A 96 17.47 3.04 -4.18
C ALA A 96 18.08 1.75 -3.58
N ARG A 97 19.20 1.87 -2.87
CA ARG A 97 19.89 0.76 -2.20
C ARG A 97 19.34 0.46 -0.81
N GLN A 98 19.05 1.49 -0.02
CA GLN A 98 18.75 1.36 1.41
C GLN A 98 17.26 1.21 1.72
N ARG A 99 16.38 1.57 0.77
CA ARG A 99 14.93 1.45 0.97
C ARG A 99 14.54 0.01 1.35
N PRO A 100 13.67 -0.18 2.36
CA PRO A 100 13.10 -1.48 2.69
C PRO A 100 12.43 -2.13 1.47
N LYS A 101 12.49 -3.46 1.42
CA LYS A 101 11.77 -4.24 0.41
C LYS A 101 10.40 -4.60 1.02
N PRO A 102 9.29 -4.00 0.57
CA PRO A 102 7.98 -4.37 1.09
C PRO A 102 7.65 -5.81 0.71
N VAL A 103 6.92 -6.51 1.57
CA VAL A 103 6.47 -7.89 1.31
C VAL A 103 5.41 -7.85 0.20
N GLY A 104 5.73 -8.36 -0.99
CA GLY A 104 4.80 -8.38 -2.13
C GLY A 104 4.54 -7.02 -2.79
N GLY A 105 5.20 -5.96 -2.34
CA GLY A 105 5.00 -4.59 -2.82
C GLY A 105 6.00 -4.17 -3.90
N ARG A 106 5.69 -3.05 -4.56
CA ARG A 106 6.64 -2.38 -5.46
C ARG A 106 7.66 -1.60 -4.63
N LEU A 107 8.93 -1.62 -5.06
CA LEU A 107 9.96 -0.79 -4.44
C LEU A 107 9.63 0.70 -4.57
N ALA A 108 9.38 1.34 -3.44
CA ALA A 108 9.09 2.76 -3.30
C ALA A 108 10.08 3.41 -2.31
N PRO A 109 10.32 4.72 -2.40
CA PRO A 109 11.23 5.42 -1.48
C PRO A 109 10.64 5.59 -0.07
N ALA A 110 9.34 5.45 0.09
CA ALA A 110 8.67 5.28 1.36
C ALA A 110 7.68 4.12 1.22
N SER A 111 7.32 3.50 2.33
CA SER A 111 6.31 2.45 2.35
C SER A 111 5.57 2.43 3.67
N THR A 112 4.27 2.17 3.62
CA THR A 112 3.47 1.84 4.79
C THR A 112 3.05 0.39 4.77
N ASP A 113 3.12 -0.24 5.95
CA ASP A 113 2.48 -1.51 6.25
C ASP A 113 1.45 -1.29 7.35
N TRP A 114 0.30 -1.96 7.27
CA TRP A 114 -0.74 -1.84 8.28
C TRP A 114 -1.45 -3.19 8.51
N THR A 115 -2.00 -3.36 9.71
CA THR A 115 -2.87 -4.48 10.05
C THR A 115 -4.08 -3.99 10.82
N VAL A 116 -5.20 -4.70 10.64
CA VAL A 116 -6.44 -4.49 11.38
C VAL A 116 -6.83 -5.81 12.02
N ASN A 117 -7.00 -5.81 13.34
CA ASN A 117 -7.59 -6.92 14.08
C ASN A 117 -8.97 -6.50 14.59
N VAL A 118 -9.90 -7.44 14.75
CA VAL A 118 -11.23 -7.14 15.31
C VAL A 118 -11.45 -7.94 16.57
N SER A 119 -11.87 -7.26 17.64
CA SER A 119 -12.36 -7.88 18.87
C SER A 119 -13.83 -7.50 19.08
N TYR A 120 -14.63 -8.39 19.65
CA TYR A 120 -16.03 -8.12 19.95
C TYR A 120 -16.51 -8.97 21.13
N ASP A 121 -17.54 -8.48 21.81
CA ASP A 121 -18.24 -9.19 22.87
C ASP A 121 -19.48 -9.89 22.30
N ARG A 122 -19.93 -10.95 22.98
CA ARG A 122 -21.12 -11.73 22.61
C ARG A 122 -22.11 -11.71 23.76
N ARG A 123 -23.39 -11.48 23.47
CA ARG A 123 -24.45 -11.51 24.47
C ARG A 123 -25.63 -12.31 23.99
N THR A 124 -26.08 -13.25 24.81
CA THR A 124 -27.31 -13.99 24.55
C THR A 124 -28.48 -13.33 25.27
N ARG A 125 -29.56 -13.02 24.52
CA ARG A 125 -30.82 -12.51 25.07
C ARG A 125 -31.96 -13.25 24.39
N ASP A 126 -32.90 -13.78 25.18
CA ASP A 126 -34.08 -14.50 24.69
C ASP A 126 -33.73 -15.67 23.75
N GLY A 127 -32.63 -16.37 24.06
CA GLY A 127 -32.12 -17.49 23.26
C GLY A 127 -31.37 -17.09 21.98
N GLN A 128 -31.24 -15.80 21.68
CA GLN A 128 -30.51 -15.31 20.50
C GLN A 128 -29.17 -14.70 20.91
N CYS A 129 -28.08 -15.14 20.26
CA CYS A 129 -26.76 -14.55 20.44
C CYS A 129 -26.58 -13.33 19.52
N GLN A 130 -26.16 -12.21 20.11
CA GLN A 130 -25.89 -10.95 19.41
C GLN A 130 -24.44 -10.50 19.64
N VAL A 131 -23.82 -9.93 18.62
CA VAL A 131 -22.51 -9.28 18.69
C VAL A 131 -22.67 -7.89 19.31
N ARG A 132 -21.77 -7.52 20.21
CA ARG A 132 -21.72 -6.21 20.86
C ARG A 132 -20.29 -5.70 20.91
N ASP A 133 -20.15 -4.37 20.99
CA ASP A 133 -18.88 -3.69 21.26
C ASP A 133 -17.73 -4.13 20.34
N ALA A 134 -18.03 -4.35 19.04
CA ALA A 134 -16.99 -4.65 18.07
C ALA A 134 -16.03 -3.47 17.95
N ARG A 135 -14.74 -3.76 18.00
CA ARG A 135 -13.66 -2.79 17.92
C ARG A 135 -12.60 -3.26 16.93
N ALA A 136 -12.30 -2.42 15.96
CA ALA A 136 -11.21 -2.60 15.03
C ALA A 136 -9.94 -1.97 15.61
N ILE A 137 -8.93 -2.80 15.83
CA ILE A 137 -7.62 -2.42 16.36
C ILE A 137 -6.67 -2.28 15.18
N PHE A 138 -6.39 -1.03 14.83
CA PHE A 138 -5.43 -0.66 13.80
C PHE A 138 -4.02 -0.55 14.35
N THR A 139 -3.04 -1.06 13.60
CA THR A 139 -1.61 -0.82 13.81
C THR A 139 -0.94 -0.59 12.47
N ALA A 140 0.03 0.32 12.42
CA ALA A 140 0.75 0.64 11.20
C ALA A 140 2.24 0.92 11.43
N THR A 141 3.02 0.74 10.38
CA THR A 141 4.42 1.16 10.30
C THR A 141 4.61 1.96 9.02
N ALA A 142 5.35 3.06 9.09
CA ALA A 142 5.76 3.86 7.94
C ALA A 142 7.29 3.91 7.87
N ASP A 143 7.87 3.51 6.74
CA ASP A 143 9.29 3.60 6.46
C ASP A 143 9.59 4.88 5.69
N LEU A 144 10.41 5.75 6.28
CA LEU A 144 10.84 7.00 5.68
C LEU A 144 12.37 7.08 5.57
N PRO A 145 12.90 7.72 4.52
CA PRO A 145 14.33 7.98 4.46
C PRO A 145 14.71 9.12 5.42
N ARG A 146 15.91 9.03 6.02
CA ARG A 146 16.55 10.11 6.77
C ARG A 146 17.97 10.32 6.26
N LEU A 147 18.40 11.57 6.08
CA LEU A 147 19.79 11.86 5.75
C LEU A 147 20.68 11.69 6.98
N ALA A 148 21.79 10.98 6.81
CA ALA A 148 22.76 10.74 7.88
C ALA A 148 23.47 12.03 8.32
N ASP A 149 23.73 12.96 7.40
CA ASP A 149 24.38 14.24 7.69
C ASP A 149 23.76 15.40 6.89
N GLU A 150 22.72 16.02 7.45
CA GLU A 150 22.11 17.22 6.84
C GLU A 150 23.01 18.46 6.88
N LYS A 151 24.00 18.51 7.79
CA LYS A 151 24.84 19.71 7.98
C LYS A 151 25.91 19.84 6.90
N ALA A 152 26.33 18.72 6.32
CA ALA A 152 27.26 18.68 5.20
C ALA A 152 26.62 19.01 3.84
N LEU A 153 25.29 19.15 3.76
CA LEU A 153 24.60 19.45 2.51
C LEU A 153 24.68 20.93 2.15
N GLU A 154 24.85 21.19 0.85
CA GLU A 154 24.65 22.52 0.28
C GLU A 154 23.18 22.97 0.53
N PRO A 155 22.93 24.25 0.90
CA PRO A 155 21.60 24.69 1.32
C PRO A 155 20.47 24.45 0.31
N ALA A 156 20.73 24.56 -0.99
CA ALA A 156 19.72 24.27 -2.00
C ALA A 156 19.39 22.77 -2.10
N VAL A 157 20.38 21.88 -1.95
CA VAL A 157 20.15 20.43 -1.85
C VAL A 157 19.35 20.10 -0.59
N LEU A 158 19.69 20.68 0.57
CA LEU A 158 18.98 20.44 1.83
C LEU A 158 17.50 20.87 1.77
N ARG A 159 17.21 22.04 1.19
CA ARG A 159 15.82 22.51 1.02
C ARG A 159 15.02 21.53 0.15
N ARG A 160 15.62 21.04 -0.93
CA ARG A 160 14.97 20.02 -1.77
C ARG A 160 14.73 18.75 -1.00
N TRP A 161 15.72 18.30 -0.21
CA TRP A 161 15.62 17.09 0.60
C TRP A 161 14.39 17.13 1.50
N ARG A 162 14.25 18.22 2.25
CA ARG A 162 13.11 18.43 3.16
C ARG A 162 11.78 18.43 2.42
N ASN A 163 11.69 19.14 1.29
CA ASN A 163 10.47 19.15 0.47
C ASN A 163 10.14 17.75 -0.08
N TYR A 164 11.15 16.96 -0.43
CA TYR A 164 10.97 15.60 -0.89
C TYR A 164 10.45 14.69 0.22
N VAL A 165 11.08 14.68 1.40
CA VAL A 165 10.65 13.88 2.55
C VAL A 165 9.24 14.28 3.01
N ALA A 166 8.93 15.58 3.06
CA ALA A 166 7.59 16.05 3.43
C ALA A 166 6.50 15.49 2.50
N ARG A 167 6.75 15.43 1.19
CA ARG A 167 5.81 14.82 0.23
C ARG A 167 5.70 13.30 0.37
N LEU A 168 6.78 12.63 0.77
CA LEU A 168 6.71 11.20 1.10
C LEU A 168 5.83 11.01 2.34
N GLU A 169 6.09 11.76 3.40
CA GLU A 169 5.29 11.71 4.63
C GLU A 169 3.80 11.99 4.37
N GLU A 170 3.47 13.05 3.64
CA GLU A 170 2.09 13.35 3.24
C GLU A 170 1.46 12.19 2.45
N SER A 171 2.25 11.56 1.57
CA SER A 171 1.76 10.46 0.76
C SER A 171 1.43 9.21 1.59
N GLU A 172 2.32 8.84 2.50
CA GLU A 172 2.12 7.72 3.42
C GLU A 172 0.98 8.02 4.40
N LEU A 173 0.89 9.25 4.93
CA LEU A 173 -0.19 9.69 5.82
C LEU A 173 -1.55 9.55 5.14
N ALA A 174 -1.69 9.98 3.89
CA ALA A 174 -2.95 9.88 3.17
C ALA A 174 -3.43 8.42 3.01
N THR A 175 -2.51 7.47 2.82
CA THR A 175 -2.83 6.03 2.79
C THR A 175 -3.32 5.54 4.14
N LEU A 176 -2.59 5.83 5.22
CA LEU A 176 -2.98 5.40 6.57
C LEU A 176 -4.30 6.04 7.02
N ALA A 177 -4.49 7.33 6.75
CA ALA A 177 -5.71 8.07 7.05
C ALA A 177 -6.93 7.46 6.34
N PHE A 178 -6.77 7.07 5.06
CA PHE A 178 -7.81 6.35 4.34
C PHE A 178 -8.18 5.06 5.05
N VAL A 179 -7.21 4.18 5.36
CA VAL A 179 -7.47 2.89 6.03
C VAL A 179 -8.17 3.10 7.37
N TYR A 180 -7.68 4.03 8.19
CA TYR A 180 -8.23 4.31 9.52
C TYR A 180 -9.66 4.85 9.48
N SER A 181 -9.98 5.68 8.47
CA SER A 181 -11.35 6.18 8.28
C SER A 181 -12.39 5.07 8.02
N GLN A 182 -11.94 3.88 7.62
CA GLN A 182 -12.81 2.74 7.31
C GLN A 182 -13.06 1.80 8.50
N LEU A 183 -12.38 1.99 9.63
CA LEU A 183 -12.48 1.07 10.78
C LEU A 183 -13.91 0.98 11.33
N GLY A 184 -14.63 2.10 11.42
CA GLY A 184 -16.02 2.10 11.86
C GLY A 184 -16.97 1.30 10.95
N GLN A 185 -16.66 1.17 9.65
CA GLN A 185 -17.45 0.33 8.74
C GLN A 185 -17.23 -1.16 9.03
N ILE A 186 -16.00 -1.56 9.35
CA ILE A 186 -15.69 -2.93 9.76
C ILE A 186 -16.42 -3.27 11.06
N GLU A 187 -16.34 -2.38 12.06
CA GLU A 187 -17.02 -2.56 13.34
C GLU A 187 -18.54 -2.72 13.15
N LYS A 188 -19.15 -1.86 12.33
CA LYS A 188 -20.56 -1.94 12.00
C LYS A 188 -20.95 -3.27 11.35
N GLN A 189 -20.22 -3.71 10.32
CA GLN A 189 -20.48 -4.97 9.62
C GLN A 189 -20.41 -6.18 10.58
N VAL A 190 -19.48 -6.14 11.54
CA VAL A 190 -19.33 -7.20 12.55
C VAL A 190 -20.47 -7.15 13.57
N ILE A 191 -20.92 -5.96 13.99
CA ILE A 191 -22.08 -5.82 14.89
C ILE A 191 -23.38 -6.31 14.25
N GLU A 192 -23.55 -6.09 12.94
CA GLU A 192 -24.74 -6.51 12.19
C GLU A 192 -24.78 -8.03 11.91
N SER A 193 -23.68 -8.74 12.16
CA SER A 193 -23.57 -10.19 11.94
C SER A 193 -24.09 -11.02 13.13
N SER A 194 -24.38 -12.30 12.86
CA SER A 194 -24.66 -13.26 13.93
C SER A 194 -23.38 -13.61 14.71
N CYS A 195 -23.50 -14.07 15.96
CA CYS A 195 -22.32 -14.53 16.70
C CYS A 195 -21.55 -15.66 16.02
N ALA A 196 -22.23 -16.51 15.24
CA ALA A 196 -21.61 -17.60 14.50
C ALA A 196 -20.79 -17.08 13.31
N ASP A 197 -21.26 -16.00 12.68
CA ASP A 197 -20.68 -15.45 11.46
C ASP A 197 -19.73 -14.28 11.70
N ALA A 198 -19.69 -13.71 12.91
CA ALA A 198 -18.93 -12.49 13.20
C ALA A 198 -17.43 -12.57 12.88
N GLY A 199 -16.82 -13.74 13.06
CA GLY A 199 -15.43 -13.96 12.65
C GLY A 199 -15.28 -13.89 11.12
N ALA A 200 -16.17 -14.56 10.37
CA ALA A 200 -16.17 -14.52 8.91
C ALA A 200 -16.47 -13.11 8.38
N ALA A 201 -17.44 -12.42 8.98
CA ALA A 201 -17.78 -11.04 8.65
C ALA A 201 -16.59 -10.09 8.87
N ALA A 202 -15.83 -10.25 9.97
CA ALA A 202 -14.62 -9.48 10.21
C ALA A 202 -13.54 -9.74 9.14
N THR A 203 -13.29 -11.01 8.81
CA THR A 203 -12.33 -11.39 7.77
C THR A 203 -12.70 -10.83 6.41
N GLU A 204 -13.97 -10.94 6.02
CA GLU A 204 -14.48 -10.40 4.76
C GLU A 204 -14.37 -8.87 4.72
N ALA A 205 -14.74 -8.18 5.79
CA ALA A 205 -14.65 -6.73 5.89
C ALA A 205 -13.20 -6.22 5.75
N ILE A 206 -12.24 -6.90 6.40
CA ILE A 206 -10.80 -6.58 6.30
C ILE A 206 -10.28 -6.84 4.89
N ALA A 207 -10.64 -7.97 4.26
CA ALA A 207 -10.25 -8.25 2.89
C ALA A 207 -10.82 -7.19 1.92
N GLY A 208 -12.07 -6.77 2.13
CA GLY A 208 -12.68 -5.67 1.38
C GLY A 208 -11.94 -4.34 1.58
N LEU A 209 -11.49 -4.04 2.80
CA LEU A 209 -10.68 -2.86 3.09
C LEU A 209 -9.34 -2.89 2.33
N GLN A 210 -8.66 -4.04 2.29
CA GLN A 210 -7.41 -4.20 1.55
C GLN A 210 -7.58 -3.89 0.05
N ILE A 211 -8.67 -4.38 -0.56
CA ILE A 211 -9.01 -4.11 -1.97
C ILE A 211 -9.24 -2.61 -2.19
N ARG A 212 -10.02 -1.96 -1.33
CA ARG A 212 -10.31 -0.52 -1.43
C ARG A 212 -9.05 0.33 -1.23
N ALA A 213 -8.19 -0.03 -0.28
CA ALA A 213 -6.92 0.65 -0.03
C ALA A 213 -5.98 0.55 -1.25
N ALA A 214 -5.85 -0.63 -1.85
CA ALA A 214 -5.08 -0.81 -3.07
C ALA A 214 -5.63 0.02 -4.26
N ALA A 215 -6.96 0.11 -4.39
CA ALA A 215 -7.60 0.95 -5.40
C ALA A 215 -7.34 2.44 -5.17
N PHE A 216 -7.47 2.91 -3.92
CA PHE A 216 -7.18 4.28 -3.51
C PHE A 216 -5.73 4.68 -3.84
N GLU A 217 -4.76 3.83 -3.50
CA GLU A 217 -3.36 4.06 -3.86
C GLU A 217 -3.14 4.10 -5.38
N ALA A 218 -3.79 3.22 -6.12
CA ALA A 218 -3.67 3.17 -7.58
C ALA A 218 -4.25 4.45 -8.22
N GLU A 219 -5.37 4.96 -7.72
CA GLU A 219 -5.98 6.22 -8.17
C GLU A 219 -5.08 7.42 -7.85
N ARG A 220 -4.63 7.54 -6.59
CA ARG A 220 -3.70 8.60 -6.19
C ARG A 220 -2.44 8.61 -7.04
N ARG A 221 -1.89 7.44 -7.36
CA ARG A 221 -0.70 7.33 -8.22
C ARG A 221 -0.95 7.78 -9.66
N ARG A 222 -2.18 7.65 -10.16
CA ARG A 222 -2.56 8.17 -11.49
C ARG A 222 -2.74 9.69 -11.46
N ALA A 223 -3.27 10.21 -10.36
CA ALA A 223 -3.51 11.64 -10.15
C ALA A 223 -2.21 12.42 -9.87
N LEU A 224 -1.26 11.82 -9.15
CA LEU A 224 0.02 12.44 -8.87
C LEU A 224 0.84 12.56 -10.15
N PRO A 225 1.46 13.73 -10.41
CA PRO A 225 2.42 13.85 -11.48
C PRO A 225 3.51 12.80 -11.29
N LYS A 226 4.01 12.23 -12.39
CA LYS A 226 5.16 11.32 -12.39
C LYS A 226 6.43 12.11 -12.04
N GLU A 227 6.53 12.61 -10.82
CA GLU A 227 7.78 13.13 -10.29
C GLU A 227 8.69 11.95 -10.00
N SER A 228 9.87 11.94 -10.61
CA SER A 228 10.92 11.03 -10.16
C SER A 228 11.34 11.48 -8.77
N ALA A 229 11.72 10.50 -7.94
CA ALA A 229 12.38 10.75 -6.67
C ALA A 229 13.49 11.80 -6.86
N PHE A 230 13.40 12.90 -6.11
CA PHE A 230 14.40 13.96 -6.10
C PHE A 230 14.76 14.52 -7.49
N ASP A 231 13.77 14.74 -8.36
CA ASP A 231 14.03 15.32 -9.68
C ASP A 231 14.68 16.71 -9.61
N LEU A 232 15.47 17.01 -10.65
CA LEU A 232 16.01 18.35 -10.84
C LEU A 232 14.86 19.36 -10.96
N ALA A 233 14.94 20.45 -10.20
CA ALA A 233 14.00 21.56 -10.32
C ALA A 233 13.87 21.99 -11.80
N PRO A 234 12.71 22.48 -12.24
CA PRO A 234 12.49 22.92 -13.62
C PRO A 234 13.62 23.83 -14.14
N GLU A 235 14.09 24.75 -13.31
CA GLU A 235 15.23 25.64 -13.62
C GLU A 235 16.54 24.90 -13.87
N GLN A 236 16.85 23.86 -13.09
CA GLN A 236 18.04 23.03 -13.33
C GLN A 236 17.87 22.13 -14.55
N ARG A 237 16.67 21.65 -14.84
CA ARG A 237 16.38 20.96 -16.11
C ARG A 237 16.58 21.90 -17.29
N GLN A 238 16.13 23.15 -17.17
CA GLN A 238 16.35 24.18 -18.19
C GLN A 238 17.83 24.56 -18.31
N ALA A 239 18.54 24.74 -17.20
CA ALA A 239 19.97 25.03 -17.19
C ALA A 239 20.78 23.88 -17.78
N GLN A 240 20.46 22.63 -17.41
CA GLN A 240 21.07 21.45 -18.01
C GLN A 240 20.75 21.35 -19.50
N ALA A 241 19.51 21.60 -19.91
CA ALA A 241 19.13 21.68 -21.32
C ALA A 241 19.88 22.80 -22.07
N ALA A 242 20.11 23.95 -21.44
CA ALA A 242 20.86 25.07 -22.00
C ALA A 242 22.35 24.74 -22.14
N VAL A 243 22.96 24.15 -21.12
CA VAL A 243 24.35 23.63 -21.15
C VAL A 243 24.48 22.60 -22.27
N CYS A 244 23.52 21.69 -22.37
CA CYS A 244 23.44 20.70 -23.43
C CYS A 244 23.34 21.33 -24.82
N LYS A 245 22.59 22.43 -24.97
CA LYS A 245 22.51 23.18 -26.23
C LYS A 245 23.86 23.81 -26.61
N THR A 246 24.64 24.28 -25.63
CA THR A 246 25.95 24.92 -25.86
C THR A 246 27.11 23.95 -26.06
N LEU A 247 27.02 22.71 -25.56
CA LEU A 247 28.08 21.70 -25.66
C LEU A 247 28.04 20.84 -26.93
N VAL A 248 26.96 20.94 -27.72
CA VAL A 248 26.84 20.24 -29.01
C VAL A 248 27.96 20.62 -30.01
N PRO A 249 28.39 21.88 -30.13
CA PRO A 249 29.45 22.26 -31.08
C PRO A 249 30.91 22.07 -30.60
N THR A 250 31.18 21.80 -29.32
CA THR A 250 32.53 21.92 -28.74
C THR A 250 33.22 20.63 -28.29
N GLY A 251 32.54 19.48 -28.35
CA GLY A 251 33.10 18.19 -27.89
C GLY A 251 32.86 17.02 -28.84
N THR A 252 33.38 15.83 -28.51
CA THR A 252 32.99 14.62 -29.23
C THR A 252 31.49 14.42 -29.03
N ARG A 253 30.75 14.26 -30.13
CA ARG A 253 29.27 14.17 -30.13
C ARG A 253 28.73 13.14 -29.13
N VAL A 254 29.52 12.11 -28.85
CA VAL A 254 29.20 10.99 -27.95
C VAL A 254 29.16 11.42 -26.48
N ASP A 255 30.14 12.20 -26.00
CA ASP A 255 30.20 12.63 -24.59
C ASP A 255 29.10 13.63 -24.26
N THR A 256 28.83 14.57 -25.17
CA THR A 256 27.71 15.51 -25.03
C THR A 256 26.37 14.78 -24.99
N LEU A 257 26.16 13.79 -25.87
CA LEU A 257 24.93 13.00 -25.88
C LEU A 257 24.77 12.18 -24.58
N ARG A 258 25.86 11.67 -24.00
CA ARG A 258 25.83 10.94 -22.72
C ARG A 258 25.40 11.81 -21.55
N LEU A 259 25.81 13.09 -21.54
CA LEU A 259 25.45 14.06 -20.50
C LEU A 259 24.03 14.61 -20.65
N CYS A 260 23.51 14.63 -21.88
CA CYS A 260 22.33 15.40 -22.24
C CYS A 260 21.08 14.58 -22.58
N MET A 261 21.24 13.29 -22.86
CA MET A 261 20.12 12.40 -23.10
C MET A 261 19.66 11.74 -21.79
N SER A 262 18.38 11.37 -21.73
CA SER A 262 17.94 10.48 -20.68
C SER A 262 18.73 9.16 -20.76
N ARG A 263 18.96 8.49 -19.63
CA ARG A 263 19.67 7.19 -19.61
C ARG A 263 19.05 6.18 -20.57
N ARG A 264 17.72 6.20 -20.73
CA ARG A 264 16.96 5.32 -21.62
C ARG A 264 17.25 5.63 -23.09
N ASP A 265 17.23 6.90 -23.46
CA ASP A 265 17.47 7.31 -24.85
C ASP A 265 18.95 7.11 -25.22
N TRP A 266 19.85 7.34 -24.26
CA TRP A 266 21.26 6.99 -24.40
C TRP A 266 21.47 5.49 -24.61
N GLN A 267 20.85 4.63 -23.80
CA GLN A 267 20.93 3.18 -23.98
C GLN A 267 20.42 2.74 -25.35
N LYS A 268 19.25 3.23 -25.78
CA LYS A 268 18.71 2.94 -27.12
C LYS A 268 19.65 3.37 -28.23
N LEU A 269 20.20 4.59 -28.13
CA LEU A 269 21.15 5.11 -29.11
C LEU A 269 22.44 4.27 -29.14
N HIS A 270 22.93 3.87 -27.97
CA HIS A 270 24.13 3.05 -27.83
C HIS A 270 23.91 1.64 -28.41
N GLU A 271 22.79 0.99 -28.09
CA GLU A 271 22.39 -0.31 -28.65
C GLU A 271 22.25 -0.25 -30.17
N SER A 272 21.58 0.78 -30.70
CA SER A 272 21.46 1.01 -32.14
C SER A 272 22.83 1.22 -32.81
N GLY A 273 23.72 1.99 -32.18
CA GLY A 273 25.08 2.20 -32.67
C GLY A 273 25.91 0.91 -32.67
N GLN A 274 25.77 0.06 -31.64
CA GLN A 274 26.42 -1.25 -31.60
C GLN A 274 25.90 -2.16 -32.71
N GLN A 275 24.58 -2.17 -32.95
CA GLN A 275 23.96 -2.98 -34.01
C GLN A 275 24.46 -2.54 -35.41
N ALA A 276 24.48 -1.23 -35.69
CA ALA A 276 25.00 -0.71 -36.95
C ALA A 276 26.49 -1.05 -37.15
N THR A 277 27.29 -1.02 -36.08
CA THR A 277 28.71 -1.39 -36.13
C THR A 277 28.88 -2.88 -36.48
N ARG A 278 28.08 -3.77 -35.89
CA ARG A 278 28.08 -5.20 -36.22
C ARG A 278 27.69 -5.42 -37.69
N GLU A 279 26.62 -4.77 -38.15
CA GLU A 279 26.17 -4.89 -39.54
C GLU A 279 27.26 -4.46 -40.55
N MET A 280 27.97 -3.36 -40.26
CA MET A 280 29.10 -2.92 -41.10
C MET A 280 30.27 -3.91 -41.10
N GLN A 281 30.58 -4.52 -39.95
CA GLN A 281 31.63 -5.53 -39.84
C GLN A 281 31.28 -6.80 -40.62
N ASP A 282 30.02 -7.24 -40.55
CA ASP A 282 29.53 -8.42 -41.26
C ASP A 282 29.59 -8.20 -42.78
N LYS A 283 29.14 -7.02 -43.28
CA LYS A 283 29.24 -6.67 -44.71
C LYS A 283 30.68 -6.65 -45.20
N ARG A 284 31.64 -6.19 -44.39
CA ARG A 284 33.07 -6.22 -44.75
C ARG A 284 33.65 -7.62 -44.82
N ARG A 285 33.15 -8.57 -44.02
CA ARG A 285 33.58 -9.98 -44.07
C ARG A 285 33.09 -10.67 -45.35
N VAL A 286 31.87 -10.40 -45.77
CA VAL A 286 31.28 -11.00 -46.98
C VAL A 286 31.97 -10.51 -48.27
N ASN A 287 32.42 -9.26 -48.30
CA ASN A 287 33.04 -8.65 -49.50
C ASN A 287 34.56 -8.74 -49.56
N ARG A 288 35.21 -9.60 -48.77
CA ARG A 288 36.67 -9.81 -48.88
C ARG A 288 36.93 -10.90 -49.94
N PRO A 289 37.44 -10.55 -51.14
CA PRO A 289 37.81 -11.58 -52.12
C PRO A 289 38.89 -12.47 -51.53
N PHE A 290 38.73 -13.79 -51.71
CA PHE A 290 39.68 -14.82 -51.30
C PHE A 290 40.97 -14.75 -52.11
#